data_AF-A0A522VUT5-F1
#
_entry.id   AF-A0A522VUT5-F1
#
_cell.length_a   1.000
_cell.length_b   1.000
_cell.length_c   1.000
_cell.angle_alpha   90.00
_cell.angle_beta   90.00
_cell.angle_gamma   90.00
#
_symmetry.space_group_name_H-M   'P 1'
#
loop_
_entity.id
_entity.type
_entity.pdbx_description
1 polymer ?
#
loop_
_entity_poly.entity_id
_entity_poly.type
_entity_poly.pdbx_seq_one_letter_code
_entity_poly.pdbx_strand_id
1 'polypeptide(L)'
;YAGRDHPLEANAERLLRFARECGPAHFVGHSLGGLVILEALAATPELAVGNVVLLGTPARGSFAARRFAGHRFGRWLLGRSESLWRERSAIRWTRTEPLGVIAGTMPLGLGRALGRLPGTNDGVVCVEETAVEGMRDRVILSVSHSAMIVSARVAAQTAAFLRHATFRHDAA
;
A
#
# COMPACT_ATOMS: atom_id res chain seq x y z
N TYR A 1 9.01 12.54 -10.43
CA TYR A 1 8.31 11.25 -10.32
C TYR A 1 7.39 11.13 -11.52
N ALA A 2 7.68 10.21 -12.45
CA ALA A 2 7.01 10.09 -13.75
C ALA A 2 5.57 9.53 -13.67
N GLY A 3 5.15 9.04 -12.50
CA GLY A 3 3.77 8.58 -12.26
C GLY A 3 2.76 9.70 -12.00
N ARG A 4 3.16 10.98 -12.06
CA ARG A 4 2.31 12.15 -11.74
C ARG A 4 1.31 12.53 -12.84
N ASP A 5 1.61 12.19 -14.10
CA ASP A 5 0.81 12.59 -15.26
C ASP A 5 -0.08 11.46 -15.81
N HIS A 6 -0.01 10.28 -15.19
CA HIS A 6 -0.62 9.05 -15.68
C HIS A 6 -1.65 8.53 -14.67
N PRO A 7 -2.85 8.11 -15.12
CA PRO A 7 -3.83 7.41 -14.29
C PRO A 7 -3.20 6.23 -13.52
N LEU A 8 -3.83 5.81 -12.41
CA LEU A 8 -3.38 4.65 -11.64
C LEU A 8 -3.19 3.42 -12.54
N GLU A 9 -4.13 3.25 -13.46
CA GLU A 9 -4.19 2.19 -14.47
C GLU A 9 -2.96 2.23 -15.38
N ALA A 10 -2.57 3.41 -15.85
CA ALA A 10 -1.39 3.55 -16.71
C ALA A 10 -0.07 3.27 -15.96
N ASN A 11 0.01 3.60 -14.66
CA ASN A 11 1.15 3.18 -13.83
C ASN A 11 1.16 1.67 -13.59
N ALA A 12 -0.02 1.06 -13.41
CA ALA A 12 -0.17 -0.38 -13.25
C ALA A 12 0.26 -1.13 -14.52
N GLU A 13 -0.16 -0.67 -15.70
CA GLU A 13 0.28 -1.23 -16.98
C GLU A 13 1.79 -1.14 -17.18
N ARG A 14 2.42 -0.02 -16.79
CA ARG A 14 3.87 0.14 -16.85
C ARG A 14 4.59 -0.85 -15.93
N LEU A 15 4.07 -1.02 -14.71
CA LEU A 15 4.59 -2.02 -13.77
C LEU A 15 4.47 -3.43 -14.34
N LEU A 16 3.34 -3.76 -14.98
CA LEU A 16 3.12 -5.07 -15.60
C LEU A 16 4.09 -5.36 -16.75
N ARG A 17 4.32 -4.39 -17.63
CA ARG A 17 5.31 -4.54 -18.71
C ARG A 17 6.70 -4.84 -18.14
N PHE A 18 7.13 -4.04 -17.16
CA PHE A 18 8.41 -4.24 -16.49
C PHE A 18 8.51 -5.60 -15.80
N ALA A 19 7.47 -6.01 -15.07
CA ALA A 19 7.44 -7.31 -14.38
C ALA A 19 7.55 -8.49 -15.36
N ARG A 20 6.89 -8.41 -16.52
CA ARG A 20 6.98 -9.45 -17.56
C ARG A 20 8.38 -9.56 -18.16
N GLU A 21 9.11 -8.45 -18.28
CA GLU A 21 10.49 -8.43 -18.75
C GLU A 21 11.49 -9.00 -17.73
N CYS A 22 11.26 -8.75 -16.43
CA CYS A 22 12.13 -9.26 -15.36
C CYS A 22 11.88 -10.73 -15.00
N GLY A 23 10.70 -11.28 -15.32
CA GLY A 23 10.28 -12.61 -14.89
C GLY A 23 9.71 -12.63 -13.46
N PRO A 24 9.53 -13.84 -12.87
CA PRO A 24 8.87 -13.99 -11.57
C PRO A 24 9.56 -13.20 -10.45
N ALA A 25 8.80 -12.37 -9.74
CA ALA A 25 9.33 -11.50 -8.70
C ALA A 25 8.38 -11.32 -7.51
N HIS A 26 8.95 -10.94 -6.37
CA HIS A 26 8.21 -10.41 -5.23
C HIS A 26 7.89 -8.93 -5.42
N PHE A 27 6.79 -8.46 -4.85
CA PHE A 27 6.38 -7.06 -4.93
C PHE A 27 6.35 -6.42 -3.55
N VAL A 28 6.91 -5.21 -3.45
CA VAL A 28 6.84 -4.39 -2.25
C VAL A 28 6.37 -3.00 -2.65
N GLY A 29 5.21 -2.59 -2.12
CA GLY A 29 4.58 -1.31 -2.43
C GLY A 29 4.48 -0.43 -1.21
N HIS A 30 5.01 0.79 -1.27
CA HIS A 30 4.80 1.81 -0.25
C HIS A 30 3.71 2.78 -0.67
N SER A 31 2.78 3.09 0.24
CA SER A 31 1.74 4.09 0.02
C SER A 31 0.98 3.82 -1.30
N LEU A 32 0.93 4.81 -2.21
CA LEU A 32 0.39 4.68 -3.56
C LEU A 32 1.00 3.56 -4.41
N GLY A 33 2.28 3.25 -4.24
CA GLY A 33 2.92 2.16 -4.98
C GLY A 33 2.28 0.81 -4.70
N GLY A 34 1.72 0.62 -3.50
CA GLY A 34 0.94 -0.57 -3.18
C GLY A 34 -0.40 -0.65 -3.93
N LEU A 35 -1.05 0.49 -4.19
CA LEU A 35 -2.26 0.51 -5.02
C LEU A 35 -1.95 0.19 -6.48
N VAL A 36 -0.81 0.67 -7.00
CA VAL A 36 -0.34 0.33 -8.34
C VAL A 36 -0.13 -1.18 -8.46
N ILE A 37 0.47 -1.82 -7.45
CA ILE A 37 0.64 -3.28 -7.39
C ILE A 37 -0.71 -3.99 -7.33
N LEU A 38 -1.62 -3.56 -6.46
CA LEU A 38 -2.95 -4.16 -6.35
C LEU A 38 -3.73 -4.08 -7.66
N GLU A 39 -3.69 -2.92 -8.34
CA GLU A 39 -4.31 -2.73 -9.66
C GLU A 39 -3.70 -3.65 -10.72
N ALA A 40 -2.37 -3.65 -10.82
CA ALA A 40 -1.62 -4.43 -11.78
C ALA A 40 -1.94 -5.93 -11.64
N LEU A 41 -1.84 -6.45 -10.42
CA LEU A 41 -2.00 -7.88 -10.16
C LEU A 41 -3.47 -8.34 -10.19
N ALA A 42 -4.43 -7.45 -9.97
CA ALA A 42 -5.84 -7.72 -10.20
C ALA A 42 -6.16 -7.87 -11.69
N ALA A 43 -5.53 -7.07 -12.55
CA ALA A 43 -5.73 -7.11 -13.99
C ALA A 43 -5.04 -8.29 -14.70
N THR A 44 -4.11 -8.99 -14.03
CA THR A 44 -3.31 -10.07 -14.65
C THR A 44 -3.14 -11.30 -13.73
N PRO A 45 -4.22 -12.07 -13.48
CA PRO A 45 -4.18 -13.28 -12.66
C PRO A 45 -3.13 -14.31 -13.10
N GLU A 46 -2.80 -14.33 -14.39
CA GLU A 46 -1.85 -15.25 -15.01
C GLU A 46 -0.38 -14.88 -14.80
N LEU A 47 -0.08 -13.65 -14.37
CA LEU A 47 1.29 -13.22 -14.13
C LEU A 47 1.87 -14.03 -12.96
N ALA A 48 2.96 -14.74 -13.20
CA ALA A 48 3.68 -15.46 -12.16
C ALA A 48 4.35 -14.46 -11.21
N VAL A 49 3.87 -14.40 -9.97
CA VAL A 49 4.41 -13.51 -8.94
C VAL A 49 4.75 -14.29 -7.68
N GLY A 50 5.63 -13.74 -6.86
CA GLY A 50 5.86 -14.24 -5.51
C GLY A 50 4.97 -13.52 -4.49
N ASN A 51 5.33 -13.66 -3.22
CA ASN A 51 4.75 -12.91 -2.10
C ASN A 51 4.76 -11.40 -2.33
N VAL A 52 3.71 -10.73 -1.86
CA VAL A 52 3.49 -9.29 -1.98
C VAL A 52 3.46 -8.65 -0.60
N VAL A 53 4.09 -7.49 -0.43
CA VAL A 53 4.07 -6.72 0.82
C VAL A 53 3.62 -5.28 0.55
N LEU A 54 2.63 -4.81 1.31
CA LEU A 54 2.15 -3.43 1.28
C LEU A 54 2.58 -2.68 2.54
N LEU A 55 3.13 -1.48 2.38
CA LEU A 55 3.65 -0.63 3.44
C LEU A 55 2.81 0.63 3.52
N GLY A 56 1.93 0.73 4.52
CA GLY A 56 1.08 1.90 4.74
C GLY A 56 0.18 2.23 3.55
N THR A 57 -0.20 1.23 2.74
CA THR A 57 -1.03 1.44 1.54
C THR A 57 -2.49 1.68 1.95
N PRO A 58 -3.15 2.78 1.51
CA PRO A 58 -4.54 3.07 1.86
C PRO A 58 -5.51 2.24 0.99
N ALA A 59 -5.56 0.93 1.22
CA ALA A 59 -6.31 -0.01 0.38
C ALA A 59 -7.84 0.07 0.54
N ARG A 60 -8.34 0.65 1.64
CA ARG A 60 -9.78 0.88 1.88
C ARG A 60 -10.16 2.33 1.56
N GLY A 61 -10.09 2.66 0.27
CA GLY A 61 -10.08 4.02 -0.27
C GLY A 61 -11.24 4.96 0.09
N SER A 62 -12.35 4.53 0.70
CA SER A 62 -13.51 5.40 0.94
C SER A 62 -13.29 6.50 1.99
N PHE A 63 -12.48 6.24 3.03
CA PHE A 63 -12.15 7.27 4.05
C PHE A 63 -11.00 8.18 3.57
N ALA A 64 -9.92 7.57 3.09
CA ALA A 64 -8.79 8.21 2.45
C ALA A 64 -9.22 9.17 1.33
N ALA A 65 -10.02 8.72 0.36
CA ALA A 65 -10.42 9.53 -0.80
C ALA A 65 -11.20 10.79 -0.42
N ARG A 66 -12.18 10.66 0.50
CA ARG A 66 -12.97 11.80 0.99
C ARG A 66 -12.10 12.83 1.70
N ARG A 67 -11.06 12.38 2.40
CA ARG A 67 -10.14 13.25 3.14
C ARG A 67 -9.06 13.86 2.25
N PHE A 68 -8.57 13.10 1.29
CA PHE A 68 -7.57 13.55 0.33
C PHE A 68 -8.13 14.62 -0.63
N ALA A 69 -9.42 14.61 -0.96
CA ALA A 69 -10.04 15.64 -1.80
C ALA A 69 -9.93 17.07 -1.21
N GLY A 70 -9.86 17.18 0.13
CA GLY A 70 -9.80 18.45 0.86
C GLY A 70 -8.40 19.02 1.12
N HIS A 71 -7.32 18.28 0.86
CA HIS A 71 -5.94 18.68 1.24
C HIS A 71 -4.98 18.64 0.05
N ARG A 72 -3.96 19.51 0.03
CA ARG A 72 -2.99 19.60 -1.10
C ARG A 72 -2.29 18.28 -1.43
N PHE A 73 -1.89 17.53 -0.41
CA PHE A 73 -1.27 16.21 -0.57
C PHE A 73 -2.28 15.16 -1.05
N GLY A 74 -3.54 15.33 -0.69
CA GLY A 74 -4.60 14.44 -1.15
C GLY A 74 -5.08 14.71 -2.57
N ARG A 75 -5.15 15.97 -3.00
CA ARG A 75 -5.30 16.34 -4.42
C ARG A 75 -4.11 15.85 -5.25
N TRP A 76 -2.93 15.84 -4.64
CA TRP A 76 -1.72 15.25 -5.23
C TRP A 76 -1.78 13.71 -5.30
N LEU A 77 -2.40 13.03 -4.32
CA LEU A 77 -2.63 11.58 -4.30
C LEU A 77 -3.75 11.12 -5.26
N LEU A 78 -4.86 11.86 -5.30
CA LEU A 78 -6.04 11.56 -6.11
C LEU A 78 -5.78 11.81 -7.60
N GLY A 79 -4.85 12.71 -7.93
CA GLY A 79 -4.52 13.07 -9.31
C GLY A 79 -5.77 13.37 -10.15
N ARG A 80 -5.79 12.93 -11.41
CA ARG A 80 -6.96 12.99 -12.30
C ARG A 80 -7.99 11.87 -12.05
N SER A 81 -7.78 10.99 -11.07
CA SER A 81 -8.62 9.81 -10.81
C SER A 81 -9.66 10.04 -9.69
N GLU A 82 -10.01 11.30 -9.40
CA GLU A 82 -10.87 11.70 -8.26
C GLU A 82 -12.25 11.02 -8.18
N SER A 83 -12.77 10.50 -9.30
CA SER A 83 -14.01 9.72 -9.38
C SER A 83 -13.82 8.26 -8.96
N LEU A 84 -12.74 7.61 -9.41
CA LEU A 84 -12.43 6.20 -9.16
C LEU A 84 -12.18 5.90 -7.68
N TRP A 85 -11.67 6.88 -6.94
CA TRP A 85 -11.36 6.74 -5.53
C TRP A 85 -12.59 6.85 -4.60
N ARG A 86 -13.65 7.55 -5.04
CA ARG A 86 -14.88 7.73 -4.24
C ARG A 86 -15.76 6.48 -4.23
N GLU A 87 -15.69 5.66 -5.26
CA GLU A 87 -16.54 4.48 -5.46
C GLU A 87 -15.81 3.15 -5.25
N ARG A 88 -14.49 3.17 -4.99
CA ARG A 88 -13.76 1.93 -4.72
C ARG A 88 -14.23 1.30 -3.41
N SER A 89 -14.95 0.18 -3.56
CA SER A 89 -15.16 -0.80 -2.51
C SER A 89 -13.82 -1.29 -1.98
N ALA A 90 -13.81 -1.81 -0.75
CA ALA A 90 -12.59 -2.34 -0.14
C ALA A 90 -11.91 -3.33 -1.10
N ILE A 91 -10.62 -3.11 -1.40
CA ILE A 91 -9.88 -4.01 -2.29
C ILE A 91 -9.82 -5.40 -1.65
N ARG A 92 -10.22 -6.40 -2.44
CA ARG A 92 -10.13 -7.81 -2.08
C ARG A 92 -8.96 -8.45 -2.80
N TRP A 93 -8.09 -9.10 -2.03
CA TRP A 93 -7.02 -9.92 -2.56
C TRP A 93 -7.57 -11.31 -2.87
N THR A 94 -7.68 -11.62 -4.16
CA THR A 94 -8.26 -12.87 -4.66
C THR A 94 -7.23 -13.86 -5.17
N ARG A 95 -5.94 -13.49 -5.11
CA ARG A 95 -4.86 -14.34 -5.60
C ARG A 95 -4.42 -15.36 -4.55
N THR A 96 -3.78 -16.44 -5.02
CA THR A 96 -3.24 -17.49 -4.15
C THR A 96 -1.93 -17.06 -3.51
N GLU A 97 -1.17 -16.14 -4.13
CA GLU A 97 0.09 -15.66 -3.57
C GLU A 97 -0.16 -14.86 -2.27
N PRO A 98 0.62 -15.10 -1.21
CA PRO A 98 0.49 -14.39 0.05
C PRO A 98 0.66 -12.87 -0.07
N LEU A 99 -0.31 -12.15 0.52
CA LEU A 99 -0.26 -10.70 0.70
C LEU A 99 -0.03 -10.34 2.17
N GLY A 100 1.03 -9.61 2.45
CA GLY A 100 1.38 -9.09 3.77
C GLY A 100 1.16 -7.59 3.86
N VAL A 101 0.65 -7.12 5.00
CA VAL A 101 0.44 -5.69 5.26
C VAL A 101 1.27 -5.22 6.46
N ILE A 102 2.04 -4.15 6.27
CA ILE A 102 2.72 -3.43 7.36
C ILE A 102 2.04 -2.08 7.55
N ALA A 103 1.48 -1.87 8.74
CA ALA A 103 0.84 -0.61 9.13
C ALA A 103 1.68 0.15 10.16
N GLY A 104 1.69 1.48 10.08
CA GLY A 104 2.42 2.36 11.00
C GLY A 104 1.50 3.02 12.02
N THR A 105 2.06 3.42 13.16
CA THR A 105 1.30 4.04 14.26
C THR A 105 1.90 5.35 14.79
N MET A 106 3.00 5.85 14.20
CA MET A 106 3.60 7.10 14.64
C MET A 106 3.19 8.27 13.73
N PRO A 107 2.32 9.18 14.19
CA PRO A 107 1.92 10.37 13.43
C PRO A 107 2.98 11.49 13.47
N LEU A 108 4.22 11.15 13.16
CA LEU A 108 5.37 12.07 13.17
C LEU A 108 5.89 12.28 11.73
N GLY A 109 6.05 13.55 11.32
CA GLY A 109 6.60 13.92 10.01
C GLY A 109 5.62 14.68 9.10
N LEU A 110 5.82 14.59 7.78
CA LEU A 110 5.08 15.34 6.74
C LEU A 110 3.55 15.21 6.84
N GLY A 111 3.05 14.15 7.48
CA GLY A 111 1.64 13.90 7.72
C GLY A 111 0.95 14.85 8.72
N ARG A 112 1.69 15.55 9.59
CA ARG A 112 1.11 16.56 10.50
C ARG A 112 0.36 17.68 9.77
N ALA A 113 0.74 17.97 8.52
CA ALA A 113 0.09 18.96 7.68
C ALA A 113 -1.27 18.51 7.10
N LEU A 114 -1.62 17.23 7.19
CA LEU A 114 -2.89 16.69 6.69
C LEU A 114 -4.05 16.86 7.68
N GLY A 115 -3.78 17.26 8.93
CA GLY A 115 -4.75 17.41 10.02
C GLY A 115 -4.95 16.11 10.83
N ARG A 116 -5.80 16.18 11.86
CA ARG A 116 -6.03 15.05 12.79
C ARG A 116 -6.68 13.85 12.07
N LEU A 117 -6.02 12.70 12.12
CA LEU A 117 -6.57 11.41 11.69
C LEU A 117 -7.30 10.74 12.86
N PRO A 118 -8.42 10.03 12.62
CA PRO A 118 -9.08 9.24 13.65
C PRO A 118 -8.25 7.98 13.96
N GLY A 119 -8.28 7.54 15.22
CA GLY A 119 -7.66 6.29 15.63
C GLY A 119 -6.15 6.23 15.42
N THR A 120 -5.62 5.01 15.38
CA THR A 120 -4.19 4.73 15.25
C THR A 120 -3.73 4.94 13.80
N ASN A 121 -2.68 5.72 13.59
CA ASN A 121 -2.24 6.11 12.24
C ASN A 121 -0.75 6.45 12.17
N ASP A 122 -0.19 6.41 10.96
CA ASP A 122 1.22 6.70 10.69
C ASP A 122 1.48 8.17 10.29
N GLY A 123 0.48 9.04 10.52
CA GLY A 123 0.46 10.45 10.13
C GLY A 123 -0.16 10.71 8.76
N VAL A 124 -0.34 9.68 7.91
CA VAL A 124 -0.96 9.83 6.59
C VAL A 124 -2.14 8.89 6.41
N VAL A 125 -2.01 7.65 6.88
CA VAL A 125 -2.96 6.55 6.69
C VAL A 125 -3.28 5.94 8.05
N CYS A 126 -4.57 5.70 8.33
CA CYS A 126 -5.01 4.96 9.51
C CYS A 126 -4.71 3.46 9.35
N VAL A 127 -4.42 2.78 10.46
CA VAL A 127 -4.15 1.33 10.45
C VAL A 127 -5.31 0.57 9.82
N GLU A 128 -6.54 0.97 10.10
CA GLU A 128 -7.75 0.34 9.56
C GLU A 128 -7.83 0.48 8.03
N GLU A 129 -7.33 1.58 7.45
CA GLU A 129 -7.34 1.81 6.01
C GLU A 129 -6.36 0.91 5.25
N THR A 130 -5.35 0.38 5.94
CA THR A 130 -4.35 -0.53 5.35
C THR A 130 -4.84 -1.96 5.20
N ALA A 131 -5.95 -2.33 5.85
CA ALA A 131 -6.45 -3.69 5.83
C ALA A 131 -6.96 -4.08 4.43
N VAL A 132 -6.46 -5.18 3.89
CA VAL A 132 -6.93 -5.78 2.63
C VAL A 132 -7.67 -7.06 2.95
N GLU A 133 -8.88 -7.24 2.43
CA GLU A 133 -9.59 -8.51 2.59
C GLU A 133 -8.81 -9.61 1.85
N GLY A 134 -8.61 -10.77 2.46
CA GLY A 134 -7.81 -11.85 1.88
C GLY A 134 -6.30 -11.72 2.10
N MET A 135 -5.82 -10.70 2.83
CA MET A 135 -4.42 -10.66 3.26
C MET A 135 -4.07 -11.85 4.15
N ARG A 136 -2.84 -12.34 4.02
CA ARG A 136 -2.33 -13.50 4.76
C ARG A 136 -1.94 -13.13 6.18
N ASP A 137 -1.25 -12.02 6.35
CA ASP A 137 -0.71 -11.58 7.64
C ASP A 137 -0.61 -10.05 7.68
N ARG A 138 -0.63 -9.49 8.89
CA ARG A 138 -0.46 -8.07 9.13
C ARG A 138 0.35 -7.81 10.38
N VAL A 139 1.34 -6.92 10.28
CA VAL A 139 2.08 -6.41 11.45
C VAL A 139 1.91 -4.90 11.58
N ILE A 140 1.75 -4.45 12.83
CA ILE A 140 1.60 -3.04 13.18
C ILE A 140 2.90 -2.60 13.87
N LEU A 141 3.52 -1.55 13.36
CA LEU A 141 4.81 -1.06 13.84
C LEU A 141 4.72 0.40 14.28
N SER A 142 5.46 0.72 15.34
CA SER A 142 5.73 2.12 15.70
C SER A 142 6.71 2.71 14.68
N VAL A 143 6.16 3.26 13.59
CA VAL A 143 6.88 3.89 12.48
C VAL A 143 5.95 4.91 11.82
N SER A 144 6.50 6.02 11.33
CA SER A 144 5.74 6.99 10.56
C SER A 144 5.72 6.65 9.07
N HIS A 145 4.74 7.19 8.35
CA HIS A 145 4.49 6.84 6.95
C HIS A 145 5.74 6.93 6.07
N SER A 146 6.46 8.07 6.15
CA SER A 146 7.67 8.31 5.36
C SER A 146 8.89 7.56 5.90
N ALA A 147 8.93 7.22 7.19
CA ALA A 147 10.04 6.47 7.76
C ALA A 147 10.01 4.98 7.39
N MET A 148 8.87 4.46 6.90
CA MET A 148 8.75 3.04 6.55
C MET A 148 9.80 2.58 5.53
N ILE A 149 10.08 3.40 4.52
CA ILE A 149 11.03 3.06 3.44
C ILE A 149 12.49 3.00 3.89
N VAL A 150 12.85 3.64 5.00
CA VAL A 150 14.21 3.68 5.56
C VAL A 150 14.33 2.94 6.90
N SER A 151 13.24 2.33 7.36
CA SER A 151 13.21 1.63 8.64
C SER A 151 13.80 0.23 8.52
N ALA A 152 14.90 -0.03 9.23
CA ALA A 152 15.49 -1.36 9.35
C ALA A 152 14.48 -2.40 9.88
N ARG A 153 13.57 -1.98 10.79
CA ARG A 153 12.51 -2.86 11.32
C ARG A 153 11.51 -3.24 10.25
N VAL A 154 11.10 -2.29 9.40
CA VAL A 154 10.22 -2.57 8.25
C VAL A 154 10.92 -3.48 7.26
N ALA A 155 12.18 -3.20 6.90
CA ALA A 155 12.96 -4.03 5.99
C ALA A 155 13.08 -5.48 6.50
N ALA A 156 13.35 -5.67 7.79
CA ALA A 156 13.43 -6.99 8.41
C ALA A 156 12.10 -7.76 8.35
N GLN A 157 10.97 -7.08 8.61
CA GLN A 157 9.63 -7.67 8.53
C GLN A 157 9.26 -8.02 7.08
N THR A 158 9.50 -7.12 6.13
CA THR A 158 9.30 -7.37 4.70
C THR A 158 10.12 -8.58 4.25
N ALA A 159 11.40 -8.64 4.60
CA ALA A 159 12.25 -9.77 4.24
C ALA A 159 11.78 -11.09 4.85
N ALA A 160 11.27 -11.08 6.08
CA ALA A 160 10.67 -12.26 6.71
C ALA A 160 9.41 -12.72 5.95
N PHE A 161 8.50 -11.81 5.64
CA PHE A 161 7.28 -12.14 4.90
C PHE A 161 7.57 -12.63 3.49
N LEU A 162 8.49 -11.99 2.76
CA LEU A 162 8.84 -12.42 1.41
C LEU A 162 9.40 -13.85 1.39
N ARG A 163 10.14 -14.27 2.43
CA ARG A 163 10.66 -15.64 2.54
C ARG A 163 9.66 -16.66 3.06
N HIS A 164 8.77 -16.27 3.98
CA HIS A 164 8.01 -17.23 4.80
C HIS A 164 6.49 -17.02 4.77
N ALA A 165 6.00 -16.00 4.04
CA ALA A 165 4.60 -15.61 4.00
C ALA A 165 3.98 -15.27 5.38
N THR A 166 4.82 -14.91 6.36
CA THR A 166 4.42 -14.47 7.69
C THR A 166 5.42 -13.44 8.22
N PHE A 167 4.91 -12.49 9.00
CA PHE A 167 5.72 -11.54 9.74
C PHE A 167 6.28 -12.17 11.01
N ARG A 168 7.32 -11.53 11.56
CA ARG A 168 7.81 -11.87 12.90
C ARG A 168 6.89 -11.20 13.91
N HIS A 169 6.01 -11.98 14.49
CA HIS A 169 5.29 -11.62 15.69
C HIS A 169 6.16 -12.06 16.87
N ASP A 170 6.43 -11.17 17.81
CA ASP A 170 7.12 -11.58 19.03
C ASP A 170 6.28 -12.69 19.69
N ALA A 171 6.93 -13.77 20.11
CA ALA A 171 6.24 -14.79 20.90
C ALA A 171 5.74 -14.10 22.18
N ALA A 172 4.42 -14.16 22.41
CA ALA A 172 3.80 -13.68 23.63
C ALA A 172 4.38 -14.37 24.87
#